data_AF-A0A1V5P8R1-F1
#
_entry.id   AF-A0A1V5P8R1-F1
#
_cell.length_a   1.000
_cell.length_b   1.000
_cell.length_c   1.000
_cell.angle_alpha   90.00
_cell.angle_beta   90.00
_cell.angle_gamma   90.00
#
_symmetry.space_group_name_H-M   'P 1'
#
loop_
_entity.id
_entity.type
_entity.pdbx_description
1 polymer ?
#
loop_
_entity_poly.entity_id
_entity_poly.type
_entity_poly.pdbx_seq_one_letter_code
_entity_poly.pdbx_strand_id
1 'polypeptide(L)' 'MEQRYSDMHSLLKSDANAWKYFNMLPDYVRDHISSRAGSVNTFSSLQAYAQNLLKGDI' A
#
# COMPACT_ATOMS: atom_id res chain seq x y z
N MET A 1 2.56 -1.93 -18.45
CA MET A 1 3.60 -1.32 -17.60
C MET A 1 2.88 -0.66 -16.45
N GLU A 2 3.03 -1.15 -15.23
CA GLU A 2 2.46 -0.51 -14.04
C GLU A 2 3.26 0.76 -13.72
N GLN A 3 2.58 1.84 -13.34
CA GLN A 3 3.24 3.08 -12.98
C GLN A 3 3.91 2.92 -11.61
N ARG A 4 5.25 3.05 -11.61
CA ARG A 4 6.08 2.93 -10.42
C ARG A 4 6.43 4.30 -9.88
N TYR A 5 6.19 4.47 -8.59
CA TYR A 5 6.44 5.70 -7.85
C TYR A 5 7.73 5.55 -7.03
N SER A 6 8.26 6.68 -6.54
CA SER A 6 9.46 6.67 -5.70
C SER A 6 9.24 5.92 -4.39
N ASP A 7 8.05 6.03 -3.84
CA ASP A 7 7.65 5.47 -2.55
C ASP A 7 6.11 5.46 -2.43
N MET A 8 5.62 4.88 -1.34
CA MET A 8 4.20 4.77 -1.07
C MET A 8 3.50 6.13 -0.98
N HIS A 9 4.11 7.16 -0.40
CA HIS A 9 3.46 8.47 -0.29
C HIS A 9 3.28 9.09 -1.66
N SER A 10 4.27 8.94 -2.54
CA SER A 10 4.18 9.37 -3.94
C SER A 10 3.07 8.63 -4.69
N LEU A 11 2.91 7.32 -4.44
CA LEU A 11 1.80 6.52 -4.96
C LEU A 11 0.44 7.04 -4.44
N LEU A 12 0.28 7.17 -3.12
CA LEU A 12 -0.97 7.62 -2.51
C LEU A 12 -1.35 9.05 -2.89
N LYS A 13 -0.37 9.91 -3.17
CA LYS A 13 -0.63 11.28 -3.61
C LYS A 13 -1.04 11.36 -5.08
N SER A 14 -0.50 10.49 -5.92
CA SER A 14 -0.69 10.54 -7.37
C SER A 14 -1.84 9.66 -7.85
N ASP A 15 -2.16 8.59 -7.13
CA ASP A 15 -3.17 7.61 -7.49
C ASP A 15 -4.33 7.63 -6.47
N ALA A 16 -5.47 8.17 -6.90
CA ALA A 16 -6.67 8.25 -6.08
C ALA A 16 -7.24 6.87 -5.71
N ASN A 17 -7.03 5.84 -6.55
CA ASN A 17 -7.46 4.48 -6.25
C ASN A 17 -6.57 3.87 -5.17
N ALA A 18 -5.25 4.12 -5.23
CA ALA A 18 -4.32 3.70 -4.19
C ALA A 18 -4.65 4.37 -2.85
N TRP A 19 -4.93 5.67 -2.85
CA TRP A 19 -5.36 6.40 -1.66
C TRP A 19 -6.66 5.84 -1.08
N LYS A 20 -7.68 5.64 -1.91
CA LYS A 20 -8.97 5.11 -1.47
C LYS A 20 -8.82 3.69 -0.91
N TYR A 21 -8.08 2.82 -1.60
CA TYR A 21 -7.81 1.47 -1.15
C TYR A 21 -7.10 1.47 0.19
N PHE A 22 -6.02 2.24 0.33
CA PHE A 22 -5.26 2.33 1.57
C PHE A 22 -6.12 2.77 2.75
N ASN A 23 -6.97 3.80 2.57
CA ASN A 23 -7.85 4.28 3.64
C ASN A 23 -8.98 3.32 4.02
N MET A 24 -9.32 2.35 3.16
CA MET A 24 -10.29 1.31 3.48
C MET A 24 -9.68 0.12 4.25
N LEU A 25 -8.36 0.06 4.38
CA LEU A 25 -7.69 -1.01 5.13
C LEU A 25 -7.82 -0.80 6.64
N PRO A 26 -7.87 -1.89 7.44
CA PRO A 26 -7.83 -1.80 8.90
C PRO A 26 -6.60 -1.05 9.40
N ASP A 27 -6.72 -0.38 10.54
CA ASP A 27 -5.67 0.45 11.14
C ASP A 27 -4.35 -0.31 11.27
N TYR A 28 -4.38 -1.54 11.79
CA TYR A 28 -3.18 -2.36 11.94
C TYR A 28 -2.48 -2.68 10.60
N VAL A 29 -3.25 -2.84 9.52
CA VAL A 29 -2.70 -3.07 8.17
C VAL A 29 -2.05 -1.80 7.65
N ARG A 30 -2.72 -0.66 7.84
CA ARG A 30 -2.20 0.65 7.43
C ARG A 30 -0.90 0.97 8.14
N ASP A 31 -0.84 0.77 9.46
CA ASP A 31 0.37 1.00 10.27
C ASP A 31 1.53 0.10 9.83
N HIS A 32 1.27 -1.19 9.59
CA HIS A 32 2.28 -2.11 9.09
C HIS A 32 2.80 -1.71 7.70
N ILE A 33 1.92 -1.34 6.78
CA ILE A 33 2.32 -0.88 5.44
C ILE A 33 3.15 0.40 5.55
N SER A 34 2.71 1.36 6.37
CA SER A 34 3.42 2.62 6.60
C SER A 34 4.82 2.40 7.18
N SER A 35 5.02 1.38 8.02
CA SER A 35 6.36 1.01 8.52
C SER A 35 7.33 0.56 7.42
N ARG A 36 6.83 0.08 6.28
CA ARG A 36 7.61 -0.37 5.11
C ARG A 36 7.27 0.39 3.83
N ALA A 37 6.92 1.68 3.96
CA ALA A 37 6.51 2.56 2.86
C ALA A 37 7.51 2.64 1.68
N GLY A 38 8.80 2.36 1.91
CA GLY A 38 9.83 2.37 0.86
C GLY A 38 9.75 1.22 -0.15
N SER A 39 9.13 0.09 0.22
CA SER A 39 9.01 -1.08 -0.68
C SER A 39 7.69 -1.10 -1.46
N VAL A 40 6.72 -0.28 -1.07
CA VAL A 40 5.41 -0.19 -1.71
C VAL A 40 5.41 1.00 -2.67
N ASN A 41 5.75 0.74 -3.93
CA ASN A 41 5.91 1.79 -4.95
C ASN A 41 4.90 1.66 -6.10
N THR A 42 3.96 0.73 -5.99
CA THR A 42 2.92 0.52 -7.00
C THR A 42 1.61 0.08 -6.36
N PHE A 43 0.51 0.20 -7.10
CA PHE A 43 -0.79 -0.26 -6.61
C PHE A 43 -0.82 -1.78 -6.39
N SER A 44 -0.22 -2.57 -7.29
CA SER A 44 -0.13 -4.02 -7.12
C SER A 44 0.67 -4.42 -5.87
N SER A 45 1.82 -3.76 -5.61
CA SER A 45 2.61 -4.03 -4.39
C SER A 45 1.85 -3.65 -3.11
N LEU A 46 1.07 -2.56 -3.12
CA LEU A 46 0.19 -2.17 -2.03
C LEU A 46 -0.88 -3.25 -1.76
N GLN A 47 -1.57 -3.71 -2.80
CA GLN A 47 -2.59 -4.75 -2.68
C GLN A 47 -2.02 -6.08 -2.21
N ALA A 48 -0.89 -6.52 -2.77
CA ALA A 48 -0.25 -7.77 -2.39
C ALA A 48 0.18 -7.74 -0.92
N TYR A 49 0.78 -6.64 -0.47
CA TYR A 49 1.22 -6.51 0.92
C TYR A 49 0.03 -6.47 1.89
N ALA A 50 -1.01 -5.70 1.57
CA ALA A 50 -2.24 -5.65 2.35
C ALA A 50 -2.91 -7.03 2.44
N GLN A 51 -2.94 -7.80 1.35
CA GLN A 51 -3.50 -9.16 1.35
C GLN A 51 -2.73 -10.12 2.27
N ASN A 52 -1.39 -10.05 2.31
CA ASN A 52 -0.60 -10.88 3.22
C ASN A 52 -0.90 -10.56 4.69
N LEU A 53 -0.97 -9.26 5.03
CA LEU A 53 -1.33 -8.81 6.38
C LEU A 53 -2.76 -9.18 6.77
N LEU A 54 -3.71 -9.08 5.84
CA LEU A 54 -5.11 -9.44 6.07
C LEU A 54 -5.32 -10.95 6.26
N LYS A 55 -4.47 -11.78 5.64
CA LYS A 55 -4.47 -13.24 5.84
C LYS A 55 -3.88 -13.67 7.19
N GLY A 56 -3.23 -12.74 7.91
CA GLY A 56 -2.54 -13.04 9.17
C GLY A 56 -1.17 -13.68 8.98
N ASP A 57 -0.59 -13.59 7.77
CA ASP A 57 0.77 -14.06 7.48
C ASP A 57 1.74 -12.91 7.87
N ILE A 58 2.07 -12.83 9.16
CA ILE A 58 2.98 -11.85 9.78
C ILE A 58 4.18 -12.54 10.43
#